data_AF-A0A2U9NVT8-F1
#
_entry.id   AF-A0A2U9NVT8-F1
#
_cell.length_a   1.000
_cell.length_b   1.000
_cell.length_c   1.000
_cell.angle_alpha   90.00
_cell.angle_beta   90.00
_cell.angle_gamma   90.00
#
_symmetry.space_group_name_H-M   'P 1'
#
loop_
_entity.id
_entity.type
_entity.pdbx_description
1 polymer ?
#
loop_
_entity_poly.entity_id
_entity_poly.type
_entity_poly.pdbx_seq_one_letter_code
_entity_poly.pdbx_strand_id
1 'polypeptide(L)'
;MGSTPRCARGEPVNDLTVVTQQYTDRAFITVRGEMDLHSCPRLARAAAMIPLGGKRLYIDLSGVPFMDSSGLNLLIWLHRRLDAEGGLLSVTGLQSQPERLLHITETHTLLTTAAKSLA
;
A
#
# COMPACT_ATOMS: atom_id res chain seq x y z
N MET A 1 -11.55 45.61 18.57
CA MET A 1 -11.60 44.97 17.23
C MET A 1 -10.99 43.59 17.37
N GLY A 2 -11.81 42.60 17.70
CA GLY A 2 -11.41 41.21 17.83
C GLY A 2 -12.45 40.38 17.14
N SER A 3 -12.04 39.70 16.07
CA SER A 3 -12.81 38.63 15.44
C SER A 3 -11.82 37.54 15.07
N THR A 4 -11.89 36.48 15.86
CA THR A 4 -11.17 35.21 15.82
C THR A 4 -11.15 34.55 14.44
N PRO A 5 -10.08 33.81 14.08
CA PRO A 5 -10.12 32.88 12.96
C PRO A 5 -11.13 31.76 13.25
N ARG A 6 -11.93 31.42 12.24
CA ARG A 6 -13.07 30.50 12.37
C ARG A 6 -12.60 29.05 12.26
N CYS A 7 -12.88 28.29 13.31
CA CYS A 7 -12.87 26.81 13.46
C CYS A 7 -12.25 26.00 12.31
N ALA A 8 -11.07 25.42 12.58
CA ALA A 8 -10.67 24.17 11.95
C ALA A 8 -11.65 23.07 12.37
N ARG A 9 -12.51 22.61 11.45
CA ARG A 9 -13.06 21.26 11.55
C ARG A 9 -12.04 20.34 10.91
N GLY A 10 -11.18 19.73 11.73
CA GLY A 10 -10.49 18.53 11.31
C GLY A 10 -11.55 17.46 11.10
N GLU A 11 -11.79 17.09 9.84
CA GLU A 11 -12.51 15.87 9.46
C GLU A 11 -11.87 14.67 10.18
N PRO A 12 -12.65 13.65 10.60
CA PRO A 12 -12.10 12.50 11.29
C PRO A 12 -11.01 11.83 10.45
N VAL A 13 -9.87 11.63 11.11
CA VAL A 13 -8.63 11.07 10.60
C VAL A 13 -8.87 9.65 10.08
N ASN A 14 -8.49 9.40 8.82
CA ASN A 14 -8.60 8.11 8.12
C ASN A 14 -8.36 6.87 9.00
N ASP A 15 -9.35 5.99 9.02
CA ASP A 15 -9.38 4.72 9.75
C ASP A 15 -8.57 3.61 9.04
N LEU A 16 -7.39 3.96 8.50
CA LEU A 16 -6.51 2.98 7.86
C LEU A 16 -5.92 2.07 8.93
N THR A 17 -6.28 0.79 8.93
CA THR A 17 -5.64 -0.22 9.76
C THR A 17 -4.57 -0.95 8.96
N VAL A 18 -3.38 -1.10 9.54
CA VAL A 18 -2.25 -1.80 8.94
C VAL A 18 -1.76 -2.85 9.93
N VAL A 19 -1.83 -4.12 9.55
CA VAL A 19 -1.34 -5.24 10.35
C VAL A 19 -0.18 -5.89 9.61
N THR A 20 0.96 -6.02 10.29
CA THR A 20 2.18 -6.60 9.71
C THR A 20 2.50 -7.93 10.36
N GLN A 21 2.81 -8.94 9.56
CA GLN A 21 3.32 -10.23 10.03
C GLN A 21 4.63 -10.52 9.31
N GLN A 22 5.68 -10.86 10.07
CA GLN A 22 7.01 -11.12 9.52
C GLN A 22 7.43 -12.57 9.77
N TYR A 23 8.03 -13.16 8.76
CA TYR A 23 8.63 -14.48 8.78
C TYR A 23 10.08 -14.40 8.27
N THR A 24 10.79 -15.53 8.29
CA THR A 24 12.19 -15.61 7.86
C THR A 24 12.37 -15.15 6.40
N ASP A 25 11.52 -15.63 5.49
CA ASP A 25 11.63 -15.46 4.03
C ASP A 25 10.56 -14.55 3.40
N ARG A 26 9.55 -14.16 4.18
CA ARG A 26 8.39 -13.40 3.71
C ARG A 26 7.78 -12.50 4.78
N ALA A 27 7.01 -11.52 4.33
CA ALA A 27 6.22 -10.66 5.18
C ALA A 27 4.83 -10.43 4.56
N PHE A 28 3.85 -10.16 5.42
CA PHE A 28 2.48 -9.85 5.04
C PHE A 28 2.08 -8.51 5.64
N ILE A 29 1.43 -7.68 4.84
CA ILE A 29 0.75 -6.47 5.29
C ILE A 29 -0.72 -6.59 4.92
N THR A 30 -1.60 -6.65 5.91
CA THR A 30 -3.04 -6.54 5.69
C THR A 30 -3.45 -5.09 5.91
N VAL A 31 -4.14 -4.52 4.92
CA VAL A 31 -4.62 -3.14 4.93
C VAL A 31 -6.14 -3.14 4.96
N ARG A 32 -6.72 -2.29 5.82
CA ARG A 32 -8.15 -2.03 5.85
C ARG A 32 -8.41 -0.53 5.92
N GLY A 33 -9.48 -0.06 5.29
CA GLY A 33 -9.78 1.37 5.15
C GLY A 33 -9.29 1.92 3.82
N GLU A 34 -9.30 3.24 3.68
CA GLU A 34 -9.03 3.91 2.39
C GLU A 34 -7.55 4.19 2.18
N MET A 35 -7.06 3.94 0.97
CA MET A 35 -5.69 4.26 0.55
C MET A 35 -5.67 5.57 -0.24
N ASP A 36 -5.33 6.67 0.43
CA ASP A 36 -5.29 8.02 -0.14
C ASP A 36 -4.04 8.80 0.29
N LEU A 37 -3.95 10.06 -0.13
CA LEU A 37 -2.86 10.97 0.23
C LEU A 37 -2.61 11.08 1.76
N HIS A 38 -3.65 10.96 2.58
CA HIS A 38 -3.57 11.10 4.03
C HIS A 38 -3.18 9.79 4.74
N SER A 39 -3.60 8.64 4.22
CA SER A 39 -3.37 7.34 4.84
C SER A 39 -2.11 6.64 4.33
N CYS A 40 -1.73 6.86 3.07
CA CYS A 40 -0.58 6.23 2.44
C CYS A 40 0.76 6.45 3.18
N PRO A 41 1.06 7.62 3.78
CA PRO A 41 2.27 7.80 4.59
C PRO A 41 2.37 6.82 5.76
N ARG A 42 1.25 6.37 6.35
CA ARG A 42 1.23 5.39 7.45
C ARG A 42 1.62 4.00 6.94
N LEU A 43 1.06 3.56 5.81
CA LEU A 43 1.43 2.30 5.18
C LEU A 43 2.90 2.29 4.72
N ALA A 44 3.38 3.39 4.15
CA ALA A 44 4.78 3.55 3.76
C ALA A 44 5.75 3.36 4.94
N ARG A 45 5.45 3.97 6.10
CA ARG A 45 6.24 3.79 7.32
C ARG A 45 6.22 2.34 7.81
N ALA A 46 5.05 1.69 7.82
CA ALA A 46 4.93 0.29 8.24
C ALA A 46 5.75 -0.65 7.33
N ALA A 47 5.67 -0.45 6.01
CA ALA A 47 6.45 -1.22 5.05
C ALA A 47 7.97 -0.95 5.16
N ALA A 48 8.37 0.28 5.49
CA ALA A 48 9.78 0.61 5.66
C ALA A 48 10.45 -0.08 6.86
N MET A 49 9.65 -0.47 7.87
CA MET A 49 10.12 -1.22 9.05
C MET A 49 10.31 -2.72 8.79
N ILE A 50 9.88 -3.22 7.63
CA ILE A 50 10.07 -4.63 7.27
C ILE A 50 11.50 -4.79 6.72
N PRO A 51 12.34 -5.65 7.31
CA PRO A 51 13.66 -5.94 6.75
C PRO A 51 13.48 -6.72 5.45
N LEU A 52 13.77 -6.07 4.32
CA LEU A 52 13.37 -6.52 2.99
C LEU A 52 14.33 -7.52 2.34
N GLY A 53 15.56 -7.72 2.85
CA GLY A 53 16.67 -8.49 2.23
C GLY A 53 16.27 -9.72 1.40
N GLY A 54 15.96 -9.52 0.11
CA GLY A 54 15.53 -10.56 -0.83
C GLY A 54 14.16 -11.21 -0.57
N LYS A 55 13.38 -10.72 0.42
CA LYS A 55 12.14 -11.33 0.89
C LYS A 55 10.95 -11.07 -0.03
N ARG A 56 9.93 -11.92 0.11
CA ARG A 56 8.62 -11.73 -0.52
C ARG A 56 7.71 -10.92 0.39
N LEU A 57 7.19 -9.80 -0.09
CA LEU A 57 6.17 -9.00 0.59
C LEU A 57 4.81 -9.24 -0.07
N TYR A 58 3.85 -9.68 0.73
CA TYR A 58 2.46 -9.80 0.33
C TYR A 58 1.67 -8.65 0.94
N ILE A 59 0.88 -7.96 0.12
CA ILE A 59 -0.05 -6.93 0.60
C ILE A 59 -1.47 -7.41 0.30
N ASP A 60 -2.26 -7.59 1.35
CA ASP A 60 -3.67 -7.94 1.27
C ASP A 60 -4.52 -6.67 1.38
N LEU A 61 -5.23 -6.36 0.30
CA LEU A 61 -6.11 -5.21 0.16
C LEU A 61 -7.60 -5.58 0.27
N SER A 62 -7.93 -6.77 0.79
CA SER A 62 -9.32 -7.25 0.93
C SER A 62 -10.22 -6.32 1.74
N GLY A 63 -9.64 -5.51 2.65
CA GLY A 63 -10.36 -4.49 3.41
C GLY A 63 -10.27 -3.08 2.87
N VAL A 64 -9.78 -2.88 1.64
CA VAL A 64 -9.57 -1.56 1.03
C VAL A 64 -10.67 -1.31 -0.02
N PRO A 65 -11.75 -0.58 0.33
CA PRO A 65 -12.82 -0.28 -0.61
C PRO A 65 -12.43 0.79 -1.64
N PHE A 66 -11.39 1.58 -1.34
CA PHE A 66 -10.97 2.73 -2.15
C PHE A 66 -9.46 2.91 -2.15
N MET A 67 -8.92 3.18 -3.34
CA MET A 67 -7.53 3.53 -3.59
C MET A 67 -7.46 4.65 -4.65
N ASP A 68 -6.73 5.73 -4.36
CA ASP A 68 -6.46 6.80 -5.32
C ASP A 68 -5.09 6.64 -6.01
N SER A 69 -4.64 7.68 -6.73
CA SER A 69 -3.31 7.71 -7.35
C SER A 69 -2.16 7.70 -6.33
N SER A 70 -2.37 8.19 -5.11
CA SER A 70 -1.40 8.12 -4.01
C SER A 70 -1.19 6.67 -3.58
N GLY A 71 -2.28 5.90 -3.45
CA GLY A 71 -2.22 4.48 -3.16
C GLY A 71 -1.52 3.66 -4.24
N LEU A 72 -1.83 3.93 -5.52
CA LEU A 72 -1.12 3.32 -6.64
C LEU A 72 0.38 3.65 -6.63
N ASN A 73 0.73 4.93 -6.47
CA ASN A 73 2.14 5.36 -6.42
C ASN A 73 2.90 4.70 -5.27
N LEU A 74 2.26 4.50 -4.12
CA LEU A 74 2.85 3.78 -3.00
C LEU A 74 3.15 2.31 -3.35
N LEU A 75 2.22 1.61 -4.01
CA LEU A 75 2.44 0.22 -4.45
C LEU A 75 3.58 0.13 -5.47
N ILE A 76 3.66 1.07 -6.43
CA ILE A 76 4.76 1.14 -7.40
C ILE A 76 6.09 1.41 -6.70
N TRP A 77 6.12 2.33 -5.74
CA TRP A 77 7.33 2.62 -4.97
C TRP A 77 7.80 1.39 -4.17
N LEU A 78 6.87 0.67 -3.54
CA LEU A 78 7.19 -0.58 -2.82
C LEU A 78 7.72 -1.65 -3.76
N HIS A 79 7.10 -1.82 -4.93
CA HIS A 79 7.57 -2.76 -5.95
C HIS A 79 9.02 -2.47 -6.33
N ARG A 80 9.34 -1.21 -6.69
CA ARG A 80 10.70 -0.79 -7.07
C ARG A 80 11.71 -0.96 -5.94
N ARG A 81 11.31 -0.66 -4.70
CA ARG A 81 12.17 -0.83 -3.53
C ARG A 81 12.52 -2.31 -3.31
N LEU A 82 11.50 -3.19 -3.36
CA LEU A 82 11.71 -4.63 -3.21
C LEU A 82 12.57 -5.19 -4.34
N ASP A 83 12.31 -4.80 -5.59
CA ASP A 83 13.07 -5.23 -6.77
C ASP A 83 14.56 -4.85 -6.65
N ALA A 84 14.86 -3.62 -6.23
CA ALA A 84 16.23 -3.15 -5.99
C ALA A 84 16.97 -3.95 -4.89
N GLU A 85 16.24 -4.55 -3.96
CA GLU A 85 16.78 -5.40 -2.89
C GLU A 85 16.67 -6.91 -3.21
N GLY A 86 16.34 -7.26 -4.46
CA GLY A 86 16.16 -8.64 -4.93
C GLY A 86 14.96 -9.37 -4.31
N GLY A 87 14.03 -8.64 -3.72
CA GLY A 87 12.76 -9.11 -3.17
C GLY A 87 11.64 -9.14 -4.21
N LEU A 88 10.42 -9.41 -3.74
CA LEU A 88 9.22 -9.42 -4.59
C LEU A 88 8.04 -8.80 -3.87
N LEU A 89 7.21 -8.05 -4.60
CA LEU A 89 5.89 -7.60 -4.14
C LEU A 89 4.80 -8.46 -4.78
N SER A 90 3.77 -8.80 -4.01
CA SER A 90 2.52 -9.34 -4.55
C SER A 90 1.33 -8.75 -3.81
N VAL A 91 0.45 -8.09 -4.56
CA VAL A 91 -0.80 -7.50 -4.09
C VAL A 91 -1.93 -8.51 -4.30
N THR A 92 -2.75 -8.71 -3.28
CA THR A 92 -3.85 -9.68 -3.23
C THR A 92 -5.10 -9.03 -2.64
N GLY A 93 -6.26 -9.68 -2.77
CA GLY A 93 -7.50 -9.19 -2.17
C GLY A 93 -8.04 -7.90 -2.80
N LEU A 94 -7.72 -7.62 -4.07
CA LEU A 94 -8.22 -6.41 -4.72
C LEU A 94 -9.75 -6.39 -4.76
N GLN A 95 -10.33 -5.31 -4.23
CA GLN A 95 -11.74 -4.98 -4.38
C GLN A 95 -12.00 -4.36 -5.76
N SER A 96 -13.26 -4.22 -6.16
CA SER A 96 -13.64 -3.75 -7.51
C SER A 96 -13.03 -2.39 -7.90
N GLN A 97 -12.97 -1.42 -6.98
CA GLN A 97 -12.39 -0.09 -7.27
C GLN A 97 -10.86 -0.14 -7.39
N PRO A 98 -10.09 -0.70 -6.43
CA PRO A 98 -8.65 -0.85 -6.58
C PRO A 98 -8.26 -1.72 -7.79
N GLU A 99 -8.97 -2.82 -8.04
CA GLU A 99 -8.73 -3.70 -9.18
C GLU A 99 -8.89 -2.94 -10.50
N ARG A 100 -9.98 -2.18 -10.65
CA ARG A 100 -10.22 -1.38 -11.85
C ARG A 100 -9.17 -0.30 -12.05
N LEU A 101 -8.73 0.37 -10.98
CA LEU A 101 -7.64 1.34 -11.05
C LEU A 101 -6.38 0.69 -11.62
N LEU A 102 -5.96 -0.46 -11.09
CA LEU A 102 -4.77 -1.15 -11.56
C LEU A 102 -4.86 -1.61 -13.02
N HIS A 103 -6.06 -1.97 -13.50
CA HIS A 103 -6.28 -2.34 -14.90
C HIS A 103 -6.19 -1.14 -15.84
N ILE A 104 -6.81 -0.01 -15.49
CA ILE A 104 -6.79 1.21 -16.31
C ILE A 104 -5.37 1.79 -16.41
N THR A 105 -4.56 1.62 -15.37
CA THR A 105 -3.16 2.07 -15.35
C THR A 105 -2.17 1.01 -15.82
N GLU A 106 -2.64 -0.15 -16.28
CA GLU A 106 -1.82 -1.27 -16.77
C GLU A 106 -0.80 -1.80 -15.75
N THR A 107 -1.02 -1.53 -14.45
CA THR A 107 -0.13 -1.95 -13.36
C THR A 107 -0.60 -3.23 -12.68
N HIS A 108 -1.74 -3.79 -13.07
CA HIS A 108 -2.31 -4.98 -12.45
C HIS A 108 -1.34 -6.17 -12.45
N THR A 109 -0.79 -6.53 -13.60
CA THR A 109 0.14 -7.67 -13.73
C THR A 109 1.46 -7.42 -13.00
N LEU A 110 1.96 -6.18 -13.02
CA LEU A 110 3.17 -5.75 -12.31
C LEU A 110 3.05 -5.95 -10.80
N LEU A 111 1.88 -5.65 -10.22
CA LEU A 111 1.68 -5.60 -8.78
C LEU A 111 1.09 -6.89 -8.20
N THR A 112 0.35 -7.67 -8.98
CA THR A 112 -0.28 -8.92 -8.51
C THR A 112 0.59 -10.14 -8.69
N THR A 113 1.49 -10.15 -9.67
CA THR A 113 2.33 -11.30 -9.95
C THR A 113 3.53 -11.34 -9.01
N ALA A 114 3.66 -12.39 -8.22
CA ALA A 114 4.87 -12.68 -7.45
C ALA A 114 5.98 -13.28 -8.34
N ALA A 115 6.27 -12.67 -9.50
CA ALA A 115 7.24 -13.23 -10.43
C ALA A 115 8.67 -12.80 -10.08
N LYS A 116 9.47 -13.74 -9.58
CA LYS A 116 10.89 -13.81 -9.94
C LYS A 116 10.94 -14.65 -11.21
N SER A 117 11.13 -14.02 -12.37
CA SER A 117 11.59 -14.79 -13.51
C SER A 117 13.02 -15.22 -13.21
N LEU A 118 13.23 -16.53 -13.08
CA LEU A 118 14.56 -17.14 -13.10
C LEU A 118 15.20 -16.83 -14.46
N ALA A 119 16.34 -16.14 -14.42
CA ALA A 119 17.40 -16.23 -15.42
C ALA A 119 18.73 -15.99 -14.68
#